data_AF-A0A0L0LGX9-F1
#
_entry.id   AF-A0A0L0LGX9-F1
#
_cell.length_a   1.000
_cell.length_b   1.000
_cell.length_c   1.000
_cell.angle_alpha   90.00
_cell.angle_beta   90.00
_cell.angle_gamma   90.00
#
_symmetry.space_group_name_H-M   'P 1'
#
loop_
_entity.id
_entity.type
_entity.pdbx_description
1 polymer ?
#
loop_
_entity_poly.entity_id
_entity_poly.type
_entity_poly.pdbx_seq_one_letter_code
_entity_poly.pdbx_strand_id
1 'polypeptide(L)'
;MAKEDRIVRLNSDPSNATVLIPVIGVDKLSKLGQLVKTPAMYMGEMDILVIDGDLRISPILMGICLLHEGLHALEAERNPILKEVAGTQQGWEHERDVVEFQNRLMQVVGGPGYELLMNRHISNLRRHYASIGELVGTKPMGSDNLPLWLEELFGPAATSYEATIRHSFFITHAQMELVSQDRPNEAQQLQTQIVQGIAPTET
;
A
#
# COMPACT_ATOMS: atom_id res chain seq x y z
N MET A 1 -13.39 32.73 5.27
CA MET A 1 -11.92 32.71 5.13
C MET A 1 -11.56 31.56 4.20
N ALA A 2 -11.04 31.84 3.01
CA ALA A 2 -10.54 30.80 2.12
C ALA A 2 -9.23 30.24 2.69
N LYS A 3 -9.14 28.93 2.90
CA LYS A 3 -7.91 28.25 3.31
C LYS A 3 -6.98 28.18 2.10
N GLU A 4 -5.87 28.92 2.16
CA GLU A 4 -4.80 28.91 1.17
C GLU A 4 -4.36 27.49 0.81
N ASP A 5 -4.21 27.24 -0.49
CA ASP A 5 -3.59 26.04 -1.03
C ASP A 5 -2.15 25.96 -0.55
N ARG A 6 -1.83 24.98 0.31
CA ARG A 6 -0.45 24.73 0.72
C ARG A 6 0.26 23.96 -0.39
N ILE A 7 0.75 24.70 -1.38
CA ILE A 7 1.78 24.18 -2.29
C ILE A 7 3.06 24.07 -1.48
N VAL A 8 3.41 22.85 -1.06
CA VAL A 8 4.71 22.59 -0.43
C VAL A 8 5.77 22.66 -1.53
N ARG A 9 6.50 23.78 -1.60
CA ARG A 9 7.65 23.95 -2.50
C ARG A 9 8.93 23.54 -1.78
N LEU A 10 9.64 22.55 -2.29
CA LEU A 10 10.98 22.17 -1.81
C LEU A 10 11.98 22.10 -2.98
N ASN A 11 13.26 22.27 -2.65
CA ASN A 11 14.36 22.79 -3.48
C ASN A 11 14.74 21.97 -4.74
N SER A 12 15.41 22.60 -5.72
CA SER A 12 15.59 22.12 -7.10
C SER A 12 16.99 21.59 -7.48
N ASP A 13 17.65 20.79 -6.64
CA ASP A 13 18.96 20.20 -6.97
C ASP A 13 18.79 18.83 -7.67
N PRO A 14 19.25 18.63 -8.92
CA PRO A 14 19.08 17.38 -9.67
C PRO A 14 19.91 16.19 -9.14
N SER A 15 20.88 16.41 -8.23
CA SER A 15 21.52 15.32 -7.46
C SER A 15 20.67 14.84 -6.27
N ASN A 16 19.60 15.58 -5.97
CA ASN A 16 18.56 15.32 -4.99
C ASN A 16 17.20 15.39 -5.70
N ALA A 17 16.85 14.39 -6.51
CA ALA A 17 15.57 14.34 -7.23
C ALA A 17 14.40 14.65 -6.28
N THR A 18 13.91 15.89 -6.34
CA THR A 18 12.82 16.40 -5.52
C THR A 18 11.61 16.46 -6.43
N VAL A 19 10.68 15.51 -6.24
CA VAL A 19 9.48 15.42 -7.05
C VAL A 19 8.44 16.37 -6.45
N LEU A 20 8.03 17.34 -7.27
CA LEU A 20 7.06 18.37 -6.90
C LEU A 20 5.67 17.91 -7.29
N ILE A 21 4.94 17.33 -6.34
CA ILE A 21 3.58 16.86 -6.59
C ILE A 21 2.62 17.82 -5.87
N PRO A 22 1.73 18.53 -6.60
CA PRO A 22 0.69 19.31 -5.96
C PRO A 22 -0.21 18.36 -5.15
N VAL A 23 -0.30 18.65 -3.86
CA VAL A 23 -1.20 17.96 -2.94
C VAL A 23 -2.51 18.72 -2.89
N ILE A 24 -3.60 18.09 -3.32
CA ILE A 24 -4.92 18.73 -3.37
C ILE A 24 -5.87 18.01 -2.40
N GLY A 25 -6.54 18.80 -1.54
CA GLY A 25 -7.60 18.30 -0.67
C GLY A 25 -8.86 17.96 -1.45
N VAL A 26 -9.48 16.81 -1.15
CA VAL A 26 -10.68 16.32 -1.85
C VAL A 26 -11.88 17.26 -1.71
N ASP A 27 -11.97 18.05 -0.64
CA ASP A 27 -12.99 19.10 -0.44
C ASP A 27 -13.00 20.14 -1.56
N LYS A 28 -11.86 20.32 -2.25
CA LYS A 28 -11.69 21.20 -3.41
C LYS A 28 -11.90 20.51 -4.77
N LEU A 29 -12.06 19.18 -4.77
CA LEU A 29 -12.16 18.33 -5.97
C LEU A 29 -13.54 17.67 -6.09
N SER A 30 -14.62 18.29 -5.62
CA SER A 30 -15.99 17.75 -5.62
C SER A 30 -16.53 17.22 -6.97
N LYS A 31 -15.81 17.41 -8.09
CA LYS A 31 -16.08 16.81 -9.41
C LYS A 31 -15.35 15.48 -9.68
N LEU A 32 -14.29 15.15 -8.94
CA LEU A 32 -13.65 13.81 -8.91
C LEU A 32 -14.32 12.89 -7.87
N GLY A 33 -15.42 13.37 -7.24
CA GLY A 33 -16.08 12.86 -6.03
C GLY A 33 -16.71 11.46 -6.07
N GLN A 34 -16.19 10.56 -6.89
CA GLN A 34 -16.52 9.12 -6.83
C GLN A 34 -15.27 8.22 -6.80
N LEU A 35 -14.06 8.75 -6.99
CA LEU A 35 -12.90 7.92 -7.32
C LEU A 35 -12.02 7.53 -6.13
N VAL A 36 -11.98 8.33 -5.06
CA VAL A 36 -10.98 8.10 -4.01
C VAL A 36 -11.60 7.29 -2.86
N LYS A 37 -11.58 5.96 -3.01
CA LYS A 37 -11.87 5.00 -1.92
C LYS A 37 -10.62 4.65 -1.11
N THR A 38 -9.57 5.48 -1.16
CA THR A 38 -8.26 5.30 -0.52
C THR A 38 -7.87 6.57 0.25
N PRO A 39 -7.08 6.51 1.34
CA PRO A 39 -6.71 7.72 2.10
C PRO A 39 -5.88 8.72 1.29
N ALA A 40 -5.09 8.22 0.36
CA ALA A 40 -4.33 8.97 -0.61
C ALA A 40 -4.39 8.26 -1.97
N MET A 41 -4.13 9.00 -3.04
CA MET A 41 -4.03 8.45 -4.40
C MET A 41 -3.12 9.35 -5.24
N TYR A 42 -2.14 8.75 -5.92
CA TYR A 42 -1.43 9.41 -7.00
C TYR A 42 -2.18 9.21 -8.34
N MET A 43 -2.53 10.31 -8.99
CA MET A 43 -3.17 10.31 -10.31
C MET A 43 -2.13 10.64 -11.37
N GLY A 44 -1.53 9.61 -11.98
CA GLY A 44 -0.42 9.75 -12.93
C GLY A 44 -0.72 10.63 -14.15
N GLU A 45 -1.95 10.60 -14.67
CA GLU A 45 -2.35 11.45 -15.83
C GLU A 45 -2.30 12.95 -15.53
N MET A 46 -2.51 13.32 -14.27
CA MET A 46 -2.58 14.71 -13.83
C MET A 46 -1.34 15.13 -13.03
N ASP A 47 -0.44 14.19 -12.72
CA ASP A 47 0.70 14.37 -11.83
C ASP A 47 0.32 15.03 -10.50
N ILE A 48 -0.76 14.54 -9.88
CA ILE A 48 -1.26 15.05 -8.60
C ILE A 48 -1.34 13.94 -7.55
N LEU A 49 -1.12 14.30 -6.30
CA LEU A 49 -1.39 13.44 -5.15
C LEU A 49 -2.62 14.00 -4.44
N VAL A 50 -3.65 13.19 -4.38
CA VAL A 50 -4.93 13.53 -3.75
C VAL A 50 -4.95 12.93 -2.35
N ILE A 51 -5.38 13.72 -1.37
CA ILE A 51 -5.57 13.27 0.01
C ILE A 51 -7.02 13.53 0.39
N ASP A 52 -7.70 12.48 0.84
CA ASP A 52 -9.02 12.64 1.42
C ASP A 52 -8.89 13.14 2.87
N GLY A 53 -9.17 14.43 3.06
CA GLY A 53 -9.12 15.09 4.36
C GLY A 53 -10.32 14.78 5.26
N ASP A 54 -11.40 14.21 4.71
CA ASP A 54 -12.61 13.85 5.46
C ASP A 54 -12.54 12.40 5.98
N LEU A 55 -11.66 11.56 5.42
CA LEU A 55 -11.38 10.22 5.91
C LEU A 55 -10.77 10.26 7.33
N ARG A 56 -11.53 9.76 8.29
CA ARG A 56 -11.08 9.58 9.68
C ARG A 56 -10.17 8.35 9.77
N ILE A 57 -8.87 8.58 9.58
CA ILE A 57 -7.83 7.57 9.77
C ILE A 57 -6.73 8.10 10.69
N SER A 58 -5.96 7.21 11.32
CA SER A 58 -4.83 7.63 12.15
C SER A 58 -3.75 8.37 11.33
N PRO A 59 -3.02 9.31 11.96
CA PRO A 59 -1.90 9.98 11.31
C PRO A 59 -0.80 9.02 10.82
N ILE A 60 -0.62 7.89 11.52
CA ILE A 60 0.35 6.86 11.15
C ILE A 60 -0.03 6.22 9.83
N LEU A 61 -1.27 5.73 9.70
CA LEU A 61 -1.73 5.12 8.45
C LEU A 61 -1.74 6.14 7.32
N MET A 62 -2.16 7.38 7.58
CA MET A 62 -2.10 8.45 6.57
C MET A 62 -0.66 8.66 6.08
N GLY A 63 0.31 8.73 6.99
CA GLY A 63 1.73 8.84 6.63
C GLY A 63 2.21 7.68 5.75
N ILE A 64 1.80 6.45 6.06
CA ILE A 64 2.16 5.26 5.27
C ILE A 64 1.55 5.32 3.86
N CYS A 65 0.25 5.62 3.75
CA CYS A 65 -0.41 5.77 2.46
C CYS A 65 0.21 6.92 1.63
N LEU A 66 0.52 8.05 2.25
CA LEU A 66 1.17 9.16 1.54
C LEU A 66 2.55 8.80 1.00
N LEU A 67 3.34 8.02 1.74
CA LEU A 67 4.64 7.57 1.29
C LEU A 67 4.52 6.51 0.18
N HIS A 68 3.52 5.63 0.26
CA HIS A 68 3.20 4.66 -0.80
C HIS A 68 2.86 5.39 -2.12
N GLU A 69 1.90 6.31 -2.09
CA GLU A 69 1.53 7.11 -3.27
C GLU A 69 2.67 8.04 -3.73
N GLY A 70 3.45 8.57 -2.79
CA GLY A 70 4.63 9.37 -3.09
C GLY A 70 5.71 8.57 -3.83
N LEU A 71 5.82 7.26 -3.57
CA LEU A 71 6.73 6.40 -4.32
C LEU A 71 6.24 6.14 -5.74
N HIS A 72 4.94 5.89 -5.95
CA HIS A 72 4.37 5.84 -7.30
C HIS A 72 4.72 7.07 -8.11
N ALA A 73 4.53 8.25 -7.53
CA ALA A 73 4.84 9.51 -8.19
C ALA A 73 6.35 9.70 -8.45
N LEU A 74 7.20 9.34 -7.50
CA LEU A 74 8.66 9.40 -7.67
C LEU A 74 9.14 8.50 -8.81
N GLU A 75 8.59 7.30 -8.90
CA GLU A 75 8.97 6.35 -9.94
C GLU A 75 8.39 6.74 -11.30
N ALA A 76 7.17 7.25 -11.35
CA ALA A 76 6.57 7.78 -12.58
C ALA A 76 7.33 9.00 -13.14
N GLU A 77 7.91 9.83 -12.28
CA GLU A 77 8.79 10.93 -12.71
C GLU A 77 10.11 10.41 -13.31
N ARG A 78 10.70 9.38 -12.69
CA ARG A 78 11.95 8.75 -13.17
C ARG A 78 11.74 7.89 -14.41
N ASN A 79 10.57 7.31 -14.54
CA ASN A 79 10.19 6.42 -15.62
C ASN A 79 8.75 6.71 -16.08
N PRO A 80 8.56 7.70 -16.98
CA PRO A 80 7.24 8.14 -17.42
C PRO A 80 6.36 7.04 -18.03
N ILE A 81 6.96 5.95 -18.54
CA ILE A 81 6.20 4.80 -19.07
C ILE A 81 5.28 4.19 -18.01
N LEU A 82 5.63 4.31 -16.71
CA LEU A 82 4.82 3.80 -15.60
C LEU A 82 3.42 4.42 -15.55
N LYS A 83 3.25 5.63 -16.10
CA LYS A 83 1.95 6.33 -16.20
C LYS A 83 0.99 5.67 -17.20
N GLU A 84 1.52 4.91 -18.16
CA GLU A 84 0.76 4.34 -19.29
C GLU A 84 0.51 2.83 -19.15
N VAL A 85 1.21 2.16 -18.22
CA VAL A 85 1.23 0.70 -18.10
C VAL A 85 0.41 0.18 -16.91
N ALA A 86 -0.44 1.02 -16.33
CA ALA A 86 -1.38 0.62 -15.28
C ALA A 86 -2.22 -0.59 -15.75
N GLY A 87 -2.38 -1.60 -14.87
CA GLY A 87 -3.11 -2.83 -15.17
C GLY A 87 -2.37 -3.84 -16.08
N THR A 88 -1.21 -3.50 -16.62
CA THR A 88 -0.35 -4.44 -17.36
C THR A 88 0.58 -5.20 -16.41
N GLN A 89 1.23 -6.27 -16.89
CA GLN A 89 2.23 -7.02 -16.12
C GLN A 89 3.33 -6.12 -15.54
N GLN A 90 3.84 -5.17 -16.35
CA GLN A 90 4.86 -4.21 -15.90
C GLN A 90 4.32 -3.27 -14.81
N GLY A 91 3.06 -2.84 -14.92
CA GLY A 91 2.41 -2.04 -13.88
C GLY A 91 2.26 -2.80 -12.56
N TRP A 92 1.94 -4.10 -12.62
CA TRP A 92 1.84 -4.93 -11.42
C TRP A 92 3.19 -5.28 -10.79
N GLU A 93 4.25 -5.38 -11.59
CA GLU A 93 5.63 -5.50 -11.08
C GLU A 93 6.06 -4.23 -10.35
N HIS A 94 5.69 -3.06 -10.88
CA HIS A 94 5.90 -1.78 -10.20
C HIS A 94 5.08 -1.70 -8.89
N GLU A 95 3.79 -2.03 -8.93
CA GLU A 95 2.95 -2.08 -7.72
C GLU A 95 3.55 -3.00 -6.64
N ARG A 96 4.08 -4.17 -7.03
CA ARG A 96 4.78 -5.07 -6.11
C ARG A 96 5.91 -4.37 -5.38
N ASP A 97 6.75 -3.62 -6.09
CA ASP A 97 7.90 -2.93 -5.50
C ASP A 97 7.45 -1.81 -4.55
N VAL A 98 6.37 -1.10 -4.91
CA VAL A 98 5.77 -0.08 -4.04
C VAL A 98 5.14 -0.70 -2.78
N VAL A 99 4.48 -1.84 -2.91
CA VAL A 99 3.94 -2.61 -1.78
C VAL A 99 5.07 -3.16 -0.90
N GLU A 100 6.19 -3.62 -1.47
CA GLU A 100 7.37 -4.04 -0.69
C GLU A 100 7.93 -2.87 0.14
N PHE A 101 8.02 -1.68 -0.45
CA PHE A 101 8.37 -0.46 0.28
C PHE A 101 7.39 -0.18 1.43
N GLN A 102 6.08 -0.25 1.18
CA GLN A 102 5.05 -0.09 2.21
C GLN A 102 5.20 -1.12 3.34
N ASN A 103 5.49 -2.37 3.01
CA ASN A 103 5.69 -3.45 3.96
C ASN A 103 6.87 -3.16 4.89
N ARG A 104 7.98 -2.64 4.34
CA ARG A 104 9.13 -2.18 5.12
C ARG A 104 8.78 -1.01 6.03
N LEU A 105 7.96 -0.05 5.59
CA LEU A 105 7.47 1.04 6.44
C LEU A 105 6.65 0.50 7.61
N MET A 106 5.72 -0.43 7.36
CA MET A 106 4.93 -1.08 8.40
C MET A 106 5.81 -1.76 9.44
N GLN A 107 6.85 -2.48 9.01
CA GLN A 107 7.82 -3.13 9.89
C GLN A 107 8.61 -2.13 10.73
N VAL A 108 9.08 -1.02 10.12
CA VAL A 108 9.81 0.03 10.85
C VAL A 108 8.93 0.69 11.91
N VAL A 109 7.68 1.01 11.58
CA VAL A 109 6.75 1.66 12.52
C VAL A 109 6.32 0.71 13.64
N GLY A 110 6.02 -0.55 13.31
CA GLY A 110 5.56 -1.53 14.28
C GLY A 110 6.68 -2.20 15.09
N GLY A 111 7.94 -2.08 14.64
CA GLY A 111 9.13 -2.54 15.35
C GLY A 111 9.15 -4.05 15.62
N PRO A 112 9.84 -4.50 16.70
CA PRO A 112 9.97 -5.92 17.03
C PRO A 112 8.63 -6.63 17.28
N GLY A 113 7.63 -5.90 17.78
CA GLY A 113 6.29 -6.44 18.00
C GLY A 113 5.61 -6.84 16.69
N TYR A 114 5.79 -6.04 15.64
CA TYR A 114 5.28 -6.36 14.30
C TYR A 114 5.95 -7.59 13.71
N GLU A 115 7.28 -7.70 13.84
CA GLU A 115 8.03 -8.87 13.36
C GLU A 115 7.57 -10.17 14.05
N LEU A 116 7.35 -10.13 15.37
CA LEU A 116 6.82 -11.29 16.11
C LEU A 116 5.46 -11.74 15.59
N LEU A 117 4.57 -10.78 15.32
CA LEU A 117 3.23 -11.04 14.81
C LEU A 117 3.27 -11.53 13.36
N MET A 118 4.16 -10.97 12.54
CA MET A 118 4.43 -11.42 11.17
C MET A 118 4.86 -12.88 11.15
N ASN A 119 5.86 -13.24 11.95
CA ASN A 119 6.37 -14.62 12.04
C ASN A 119 5.29 -15.62 12.51
N ARG A 120 4.45 -15.21 13.47
CA ARG A 120 3.30 -16.00 13.91
C ARG A 120 2.31 -16.20 12.77
N HIS A 121 1.98 -15.15 12.04
CA HIS A 121 1.01 -15.23 10.95
C HIS A 121 1.53 -16.03 9.76
N ILE A 122 2.79 -15.84 9.36
CA ILE A 122 3.48 -16.67 8.35
C ILE A 122 3.40 -18.16 8.74
N SER A 123 3.67 -18.49 10.01
CA SER A 123 3.53 -19.87 10.50
C SER A 123 2.10 -20.40 10.39
N ASN A 124 1.08 -19.55 10.61
CA ASN A 124 -0.33 -19.92 10.42
C ASN A 124 -0.66 -20.15 8.95
N LEU A 125 -0.22 -19.26 8.06
CA LEU A 125 -0.39 -19.41 6.61
C LEU A 125 0.24 -20.71 6.11
N ARG A 126 1.48 -21.01 6.52
CA ARG A 126 2.16 -22.26 6.16
C ARG A 126 1.37 -23.49 6.61
N ARG A 127 0.83 -23.48 7.83
CA ARG A 127 -0.05 -24.56 8.32
C ARG A 127 -1.36 -24.65 7.54
N HIS A 128 -1.92 -23.51 7.14
CA HIS A 128 -3.13 -23.48 6.32
C HIS A 128 -2.90 -24.13 4.95
N TYR A 129 -1.88 -23.71 4.19
CA TYR A 129 -1.51 -24.33 2.92
C TYR A 129 -1.29 -25.84 3.05
N ALA A 130 -0.56 -26.27 4.08
CA ALA A 130 -0.35 -27.69 4.37
C ALA A 130 -1.67 -28.44 4.65
N SER A 131 -2.63 -27.80 5.34
CA SER A 131 -3.91 -28.42 5.68
C SER A 131 -4.85 -28.60 4.47
N ILE A 132 -4.76 -27.71 3.49
CA ILE A 132 -5.56 -27.77 2.25
C ILE A 132 -4.84 -28.49 1.11
N GLY A 133 -3.57 -28.87 1.30
CA GLY A 133 -2.77 -29.56 0.29
C GLY A 133 -2.36 -28.68 -0.89
N GLU A 134 -2.37 -27.36 -0.73
CA GLU A 134 -1.96 -26.40 -1.77
C GLU A 134 -0.51 -25.94 -1.55
N LEU A 135 0.14 -25.50 -2.64
CA LEU A 135 1.46 -24.90 -2.57
C LEU A 135 1.37 -23.45 -2.12
N VAL A 136 2.38 -22.98 -1.38
CA VAL A 136 2.47 -21.58 -0.97
C VAL A 136 2.36 -20.64 -2.18
N GLY A 137 1.50 -19.63 -2.07
CA GLY A 137 1.34 -18.58 -3.07
C GLY A 137 0.46 -18.93 -4.28
N THR A 138 -0.09 -20.15 -4.39
CA THR A 138 -0.98 -20.50 -5.52
C THR A 138 -2.35 -19.84 -5.46
N LYS A 139 -2.77 -19.42 -4.26
CA LYS A 139 -4.03 -18.72 -4.05
C LYS A 139 -3.82 -17.62 -3.01
N PRO A 140 -4.08 -16.34 -3.34
CA PRO A 140 -4.08 -15.27 -2.35
C PRO A 140 -5.09 -15.60 -1.25
N MET A 141 -4.63 -15.53 0.00
CA MET A 141 -5.52 -15.68 1.15
C MET A 141 -6.22 -14.36 1.45
N GLY A 142 -7.55 -14.42 1.54
CA GLY A 142 -8.40 -13.29 1.92
C GLY A 142 -8.32 -12.94 3.40
N SER A 143 -8.96 -11.83 3.74
CA SER A 143 -8.91 -11.21 5.08
C SER A 143 -9.94 -11.81 6.04
N ASP A 144 -9.81 -13.10 6.40
CA ASP A 144 -10.76 -13.71 7.33
C ASP A 144 -10.36 -13.43 8.79
N ASN A 145 -11.08 -12.48 9.39
CA ASN A 145 -10.96 -11.92 10.75
C ASN A 145 -9.82 -10.93 10.96
N LEU A 146 -10.22 -9.70 11.26
CA LEU A 146 -9.35 -8.61 11.69
C LEU A 146 -8.67 -9.00 13.02
N PRO A 147 -7.35 -9.21 13.03
CA PRO A 147 -6.70 -9.64 14.23
C PRO A 147 -6.60 -8.49 15.23
N LEU A 148 -7.14 -8.70 16.43
CA LEU A 148 -7.05 -7.75 17.55
C LEU A 148 -5.61 -7.30 17.87
N TRP A 149 -4.62 -8.12 17.53
CA TRP A 149 -3.21 -7.83 17.80
C TRP A 149 -2.63 -6.69 16.95
N LEU A 150 -3.24 -6.31 15.80
CA LEU A 150 -2.80 -5.12 15.06
C LEU A 150 -3.11 -3.83 15.83
N GLU A 151 -4.20 -3.81 16.59
CA GLU A 151 -4.60 -2.65 17.40
C GLU A 151 -3.68 -2.47 18.61
N GLU A 152 -3.08 -3.55 19.13
CA GLU A 152 -2.09 -3.49 20.20
C GLU A 152 -0.80 -2.77 19.77
N LEU A 153 -0.42 -2.90 18.49
CA LEU A 153 0.78 -2.26 17.94
C LEU A 153 0.56 -0.84 17.47
N PHE A 154 -0.49 -0.61 16.68
CA PHE A 154 -0.72 0.65 15.99
C PHE A 154 -1.78 1.53 16.70
N GLY A 155 -2.24 1.09 17.87
CA GLY A 155 -3.41 1.67 18.54
C GLY A 155 -4.72 1.29 17.85
N PRO A 156 -5.87 1.60 18.47
CA PRO A 156 -7.18 1.34 17.88
C PRO A 156 -7.33 2.08 16.56
N ALA A 157 -7.97 1.43 15.59
CA ALA A 157 -8.33 2.08 14.33
C ALA A 157 -9.38 3.18 14.59
N ALA A 158 -9.27 4.32 13.91
CA ALA A 158 -10.25 5.40 14.04
C ALA A 158 -11.60 5.05 13.39
N THR A 159 -11.59 4.14 12.41
CA THR A 159 -12.77 3.65 11.68
C THR A 159 -12.61 2.17 11.32
N SER A 160 -13.73 1.49 11.04
CA SER A 160 -13.71 0.13 10.49
C SER A 160 -12.98 0.05 9.15
N TYR A 161 -13.06 1.12 8.35
CA TYR A 161 -12.33 1.25 7.10
C TYR A 161 -10.81 1.25 7.29
N GLU A 162 -10.30 2.03 8.26
CA GLU A 162 -8.88 1.99 8.63
C GLU A 162 -8.45 0.59 9.09
N ALA A 163 -9.29 -0.07 9.90
CA ALA A 163 -9.02 -1.44 10.35
C ALA A 163 -8.87 -2.39 9.15
N THR A 164 -9.76 -2.30 8.17
CA THR A 164 -9.69 -3.10 6.93
C THR A 164 -8.40 -2.86 6.16
N ILE A 165 -8.00 -1.60 5.94
CA ILE A 165 -6.76 -1.29 5.20
C ILE A 165 -5.53 -1.85 5.92
N ARG A 166 -5.40 -1.58 7.23
CA ARG A 166 -4.27 -2.09 8.03
C ARG A 166 -4.16 -3.60 7.93
N HIS A 167 -5.30 -4.28 7.97
CA HIS A 167 -5.36 -5.72 7.85
C HIS A 167 -4.93 -6.19 6.45
N SER A 168 -5.45 -5.57 5.39
CA SER A 168 -5.03 -5.87 4.01
C SER A 168 -3.52 -5.71 3.84
N PHE A 169 -2.93 -4.60 4.29
CA PHE A 169 -1.49 -4.37 4.21
C PHE A 169 -0.69 -5.45 4.93
N PHE A 170 -1.12 -5.83 6.13
CA PHE A 170 -0.46 -6.88 6.90
C PHE A 170 -0.54 -8.24 6.19
N ILE A 171 -1.71 -8.62 5.68
CA ILE A 171 -1.93 -9.91 5.02
C ILE A 171 -1.14 -10.00 3.72
N THR A 172 -1.09 -8.91 2.94
CA THR A 172 -0.23 -8.81 1.75
C THR A 172 1.23 -9.03 2.13
N HIS A 173 1.71 -8.32 3.15
CA HIS A 173 3.09 -8.46 3.64
C HIS A 173 3.40 -9.91 4.02
N ALA A 174 2.55 -10.53 4.83
CA ALA A 174 2.76 -11.90 5.28
C ALA A 174 2.82 -12.91 4.13
N GLN A 175 1.98 -12.74 3.12
CA GLN A 175 1.98 -13.61 1.93
C GLN A 175 3.23 -13.40 1.07
N MET A 176 3.63 -12.15 0.85
CA MET A 176 4.85 -11.84 0.09
C MET A 176 6.09 -12.40 0.78
N GLU A 177 6.18 -12.26 2.10
CA GLU A 177 7.29 -12.75 2.90
C GLU A 177 7.33 -14.29 2.95
N LEU A 178 6.18 -14.95 3.14
CA LEU A 178 6.09 -16.41 3.09
C LEU A 178 6.57 -16.95 1.73
N VAL A 179 6.17 -16.31 0.63
CA VAL A 179 6.59 -16.68 -0.73
C VAL A 179 8.11 -16.49 -0.90
N SER A 180 8.68 -15.39 -0.39
CA SER A 180 10.14 -15.17 -0.41
C SER A 180 10.91 -16.28 0.30
N GLN A 181 10.37 -16.78 1.42
CA GLN A 181 11.00 -17.83 2.22
C GLN A 181 10.88 -19.22 1.60
N ASP A 182 9.68 -19.60 1.15
CA ASP A 182 9.38 -20.98 0.76
C ASP A 182 9.56 -21.22 -0.76
N ARG A 183 9.49 -20.18 -1.60
CA ARG A 183 9.59 -20.27 -3.07
C ARG A 183 10.46 -19.15 -3.68
N PRO A 184 11.72 -19.00 -3.25
CA PRO A 184 12.57 -17.85 -3.64
C PRO A 184 12.76 -17.70 -5.16
N ASN A 185 12.80 -18.81 -5.91
CA ASN A 185 12.97 -18.78 -7.37
C ASN A 185 11.74 -18.29 -8.13
N GLU A 186 10.56 -18.31 -7.49
CA GLU A 186 9.27 -17.91 -8.08
C GLU A 186 8.70 -16.67 -7.39
N ALA A 187 9.44 -16.11 -6.42
CA ALA A 187 8.90 -15.14 -5.48
C ALA A 187 8.37 -13.90 -6.17
N GLN A 188 9.13 -13.34 -7.10
CA GLN A 188 8.73 -12.14 -7.84
C GLN A 188 7.39 -12.32 -8.57
N GLN A 189 7.23 -13.44 -9.29
CA GLN A 189 6.00 -13.72 -10.05
C GLN A 189 4.80 -13.90 -9.11
N LEU A 190 4.97 -14.68 -8.04
CA LEU A 190 3.90 -14.96 -7.10
C LEU A 190 3.50 -13.72 -6.28
N GLN A 191 4.47 -12.87 -5.93
CA GLN A 191 4.20 -11.59 -5.27
C GLN A 191 3.43 -10.64 -6.18
N THR A 192 3.79 -10.56 -7.46
CA THR A 192 3.00 -9.79 -8.45
C THR A 192 1.55 -10.30 -8.54
N GLN A 193 1.34 -11.62 -8.50
CA GLN A 193 -0.01 -12.21 -8.49
C GLN A 193 -0.79 -11.92 -7.21
N ILE A 194 -0.11 -11.94 -6.04
CA ILE A 194 -0.72 -11.56 -4.75
C ILE A 194 -1.25 -10.13 -4.83
N VAL A 195 -0.43 -9.21 -5.33
CA VAL A 195 -0.78 -7.80 -5.49
C VAL A 195 -1.94 -7.61 -6.47
N GLN A 196 -1.89 -8.28 -7.63
CA GLN A 196 -2.99 -8.30 -8.61
C GLN A 196 -4.32 -8.78 -8.01
N GLY A 197 -4.29 -9.84 -7.20
CA GLY A 197 -5.48 -10.44 -6.59
C GLY A 197 -6.12 -9.59 -5.48
N ILE A 198 -5.44 -8.55 -5.02
CA ILE A 198 -5.91 -7.64 -3.96
C ILE A 198 -6.42 -6.32 -4.53
N ALA A 199 -5.95 -5.93 -5.72
CA ALA A 199 -6.48 -4.77 -6.41
C ALA A 199 -8.00 -4.94 -6.60
N PRO A 200 -8.81 -3.90 -6.31
CA PRO A 200 -10.24 -3.97 -6.57
C PRO A 200 -10.44 -4.27 -8.05
N THR A 201 -10.97 -5.47 -8.36
CA THR A 201 -11.45 -5.75 -9.70
C THR A 201 -12.49 -4.68 -10.02
N GLU A 202 -12.23 -3.86 -11.03
CA GLU A 202 -13.23 -2.90 -11.51
C GLU A 202 -14.51 -3.70 -11.85
N THR A 203 -15.54 -3.51 -11.02
CA THR A 203 -16.90 -4.04 -11.23
C THR A 203 -17.85 -2.89 -11.46
#